data_AF-Q07JC3-F1
#
_entry.id   AF-Q07JC3-F1
#
_cell.length_a   1.000
_cell.length_b   1.000
_cell.length_c   1.000
_cell.angle_alpha   90.00
_cell.angle_beta   90.00
_cell.angle_gamma   90.00
#
_symmetry.space_group_name_H-M   'P 1'
#
loop_
_entity.id
_entity.type
_entity.pdbx_description
1 polymer ?
#
loop_
_entity_poly.entity_id
_entity_poly.type
_entity_poly.pdbx_seq_one_letter_code
_entity_poly.pdbx_strand_id
1 'polypeptide(L)' 'MGASLLARLGDDQMSNFDWRSPATYSRAEALDHTGFAWECLRRNPDYRRDWQALGRPPDQALMIPFRSQWGLSFRR' A
#
# COMPACT_ATOMS: atom_id res chain seq x y z
N MET A 1 14.37 21.68 -40.67
CA MET A 1 13.99 20.27 -40.53
C MET A 1 14.98 19.58 -39.60
N GLY A 2 14.75 19.65 -38.28
CA GLY A 2 15.55 18.96 -37.28
C GLY A 2 14.68 17.90 -36.64
N ALA A 3 14.77 16.66 -37.12
CA ALA A 3 13.99 15.55 -36.62
C ALA A 3 14.42 15.22 -35.18
N SER A 4 13.45 15.27 -34.28
CA SER A 4 13.57 15.01 -32.84
C SER A 4 14.32 13.70 -32.53
N LEU A 5 15.53 13.84 -31.98
CA LEU A 5 16.31 12.75 -31.39
C LEU A 5 15.82 12.36 -29.97
N LEU A 6 14.78 13.04 -29.46
CA LEU A 6 14.24 12.78 -28.11
C LEU A 6 13.10 11.75 -28.06
N ALA A 7 12.63 11.23 -29.20
CA ALA A 7 11.55 10.25 -29.26
C ALA A 7 12.01 8.78 -29.01
N ARG A 8 13.31 8.54 -28.75
CA ARG A 8 13.89 7.18 -28.79
C ARG A 8 14.22 6.54 -27.44
N LEU A 9 13.89 7.18 -26.31
CA LEU A 9 14.14 6.62 -24.98
C LEU A 9 12.89 6.50 -24.09
N GLY A 10 11.71 6.85 -24.59
CA GLY A 10 10.50 6.97 -23.75
C GLY A 10 9.50 5.83 -23.81
N ASP A 11 9.40 5.09 -24.91
CA ASP A 11 8.26 4.19 -25.17
C ASP A 11 8.58 2.68 -25.07
N ASP A 12 9.87 2.30 -25.06
CA ASP A 12 10.27 0.89 -25.22
C ASP A 12 10.41 0.12 -23.88
N GLN A 13 10.07 0.74 -22.74
CA GLN A 13 10.31 0.18 -21.39
C GLN A 13 9.07 0.12 -20.48
N MET A 14 7.85 0.33 -21.00
CA MET A 14 6.64 -0.17 -20.33
C MET A 14 6.36 -1.58 -20.85
N SER A 15 7.30 -2.50 -20.56
CA SER A 15 7.11 -3.96 -20.74
C SER A 15 5.64 -4.29 -20.50
N ASN A 16 5.00 -4.96 -21.46
CA ASN A 16 3.58 -5.33 -21.48
C ASN A 16 3.11 -5.91 -20.13
N PHE A 17 2.86 -5.03 -19.16
CA PHE A 17 2.58 -5.40 -17.79
C PHE A 17 1.11 -5.74 -17.78
N ASP A 18 0.84 -7.04 -17.84
CA ASP A 18 -0.50 -7.54 -17.64
C ASP A 18 -0.90 -7.31 -16.18
N TRP A 19 -1.39 -6.12 -15.92
CA TRP A 19 -1.85 -5.70 -14.60
C TRP A 19 -3.04 -6.52 -14.12
N ARG A 20 -3.70 -7.29 -15.00
CA ARG A 20 -4.78 -8.24 -14.67
C ARG A 20 -4.32 -9.69 -14.68
N SER A 21 -3.02 -9.96 -14.74
CA SER A 21 -2.50 -11.33 -14.66
C SER A 21 -3.00 -11.99 -13.35
N PRO A 22 -3.71 -13.12 -13.42
CA PRO A 22 -4.24 -13.80 -12.22
C PRO A 22 -3.13 -14.15 -11.23
N ALA A 23 -1.94 -14.50 -11.73
CA ALA A 23 -0.78 -14.80 -10.90
C ALA A 23 -0.40 -13.62 -9.98
N THR A 24 -0.59 -12.38 -10.44
CA THR A 24 -0.31 -11.15 -9.68
C THR A 24 -1.25 -10.98 -8.48
N TYR A 25 -2.48 -11.50 -8.54
CA TYR A 25 -3.49 -11.38 -7.49
C TYR A 25 -3.64 -12.61 -6.60
N SER A 26 -3.03 -13.74 -6.95
CA SER A 26 -3.09 -15.00 -6.20
C SER A 26 -2.92 -14.84 -4.68
N ARG A 27 -1.99 -13.98 -4.24
CA ARG A 27 -1.81 -13.68 -2.81
C ARG A 27 -2.99 -12.92 -2.19
N ALA A 28 -3.54 -11.95 -2.89
CA ALA A 28 -4.67 -11.15 -2.41
C ALA A 28 -5.96 -11.98 -2.37
N GLU A 29 -6.17 -12.85 -3.36
CA GLU A 29 -7.31 -13.77 -3.43
C GLU A 29 -7.28 -14.84 -2.33
N ALA A 30 -6.09 -15.21 -1.85
CA ALA A 30 -5.93 -16.17 -0.76
C ALA A 30 -6.23 -15.57 0.63
N LEU A 31 -6.43 -14.26 0.76
CA LEU A 31 -6.71 -13.61 2.04
C LEU A 31 -8.21 -13.63 2.35
N ASP A 32 -8.53 -13.76 3.64
CA ASP A 32 -9.87 -13.46 4.12
C ASP A 32 -10.14 -11.94 4.07
N HIS A 33 -11.40 -11.54 4.30
CA HIS A 33 -11.77 -10.12 4.30
C HIS A 33 -10.91 -9.29 5.27
N THR A 34 -10.57 -9.84 6.44
CA THR A 34 -9.73 -9.13 7.42
C THR A 34 -8.30 -8.98 6.92
N GLY A 35 -7.71 -10.05 6.37
CA GLY A 35 -6.38 -10.05 5.78
C GLY A 35 -6.27 -9.08 4.59
N PHE A 36 -7.28 -9.04 3.73
CA PHE A 36 -7.32 -8.10 2.61
C PHE A 36 -7.40 -6.65 3.09
N ALA A 37 -8.31 -6.34 4.03
CA ALA A 37 -8.40 -5.00 4.62
C ALA A 37 -7.08 -4.58 5.29
N TRP A 38 -6.40 -5.50 5.97
CA TRP A 38 -5.09 -5.27 6.56
C TRP A 38 -4.00 -4.96 5.52
N GLU A 39 -3.97 -5.69 4.40
CA GLU A 39 -3.06 -5.41 3.29
C GLU A 39 -3.24 -4.00 2.72
N CYS A 40 -4.49 -3.55 2.55
CA CYS A 40 -4.79 -2.19 2.13
C CYS A 40 -4.29 -1.17 3.16
N LEU A 41 -4.62 -1.37 4.44
CA LEU A 41 -4.27 -0.45 5.51
C LEU A 41 -2.75 -0.30 5.67
N ARG A 42 -2.01 -1.40 5.76
CA ARG A 42 -0.55 -1.37 5.99
C ARG A 42 0.24 -0.75 4.83
N ARG A 43 -0.34 -0.71 3.62
CA ARG A 43 0.26 -0.09 2.43
C ARG A 43 -0.07 1.38 2.30
N ASN A 44 -1.06 1.88 3.05
CA ASN A 44 -1.39 3.30 3.11
C ASN A 44 -0.19 4.11 3.67
N PRO A 45 0.32 5.12 2.94
CA PRO A 45 1.44 5.93 3.40
C PRO A 45 1.13 6.73 4.67
N ASP A 46 -0.09 7.25 4.82
CA ASP A 46 -0.51 7.98 6.01
C ASP A 46 -0.56 7.05 7.23
N TYR A 47 -1.08 5.82 7.06
CA TYR A 47 -1.05 4.82 8.13
C TYR A 47 0.37 4.52 8.60
N ARG A 48 1.31 4.36 7.66
CA ARG A 48 2.72 4.10 7.99
C ARG A 48 3.36 5.26 8.73
N ARG A 49 3.10 6.51 8.31
CA ARG A 49 3.58 7.70 9.00
C ARG A 49 3.03 7.77 10.43
N ASP A 50 1.72 7.61 10.58
CA ASP A 50 1.05 7.72 11.87
C ASP A 50 1.50 6.58 12.81
N TRP A 51 1.69 5.38 12.29
CA TRP A 51 2.25 4.26 13.04
C TRP A 51 3.68 4.52 13.52
N GLN A 52 4.53 5.13 12.68
CA GLN A 52 5.89 5.51 13.04
C GLN A 52 5.91 6.61 14.12
N ALA A 53 4.95 7.54 14.08
CA ALA A 53 4.82 8.63 15.03
C ALA A 53 4.47 8.17 16.45
N LEU A 54 3.90 6.96 16.64
CA LEU A 54 3.61 6.40 17.95
C LEU A 54 4.86 6.12 18.80
N GLY A 55 6.03 5.96 18.17
CA GLY A 55 7.27 5.61 18.85
C GLY A 55 7.38 4.12 19.24
N ARG A 56 8.51 3.74 19.86
CA ARG A 56 8.76 2.39 20.38
C ARG A 56 9.34 2.47 21.81
N PRO A 57 8.62 2.01 22.85
CA PRO A 57 7.25 1.50 22.82
C PRO A 57 6.23 2.60 22.48
N PRO A 58 5.05 2.24 21.94
CA PRO A 58 4.04 3.24 21.59
C PRO A 58 3.50 3.94 22.84
N ASP A 59 3.32 5.26 22.75
CA ASP A 59 2.62 6.02 23.78
C ASP A 59 1.16 5.52 23.88
N GLN A 60 0.78 5.00 25.06
CA GLN A 60 -0.57 4.50 25.31
C GLN A 60 -1.64 5.57 25.15
N ALA A 61 -1.32 6.84 25.43
CA ALA A 61 -2.25 7.95 25.25
C ALA A 61 -2.59 8.17 23.77
N LEU A 62 -1.64 7.87 22.86
CA LEU A 62 -1.83 8.01 21.41
C LEU A 62 -2.47 6.76 20.78
N MET A 63 -2.48 5.62 21.45
CA MET A 63 -3.03 4.38 20.88
C MET A 63 -4.54 4.41 20.68
N ILE A 64 -5.30 5.01 21.60
CA ILE A 64 -6.77 5.11 21.45
C ILE A 64 -7.17 5.95 20.23
N PRO A 65 -6.71 7.21 20.08
CA PRO A 65 -7.06 8.01 18.91
C PRO A 65 -6.54 7.41 17.60
N PHE A 66 -5.33 6.82 17.61
CA PHE A 66 -4.79 6.10 16.45
C PHE A 66 -5.71 4.97 15.99
N ARG A 67 -6.18 4.12 16.91
CA ARG A 67 -7.07 3.00 16.57
C ARG A 67 -8.42 3.50 16.05
N SER A 68 -8.96 4.56 16.64
CA SER A 68 -10.21 5.17 16.18
C SER A 68 -10.09 5.74 14.77
N GLN A 69 -9.00 6.45 14.46
CA GLN A 69 -8.75 7.02 13.14
C GLN A 69 -8.68 5.95 12.04
N TRP A 70 -8.06 4.80 12.35
CA TRP A 70 -7.83 3.74 11.38
C TRP A 70 -8.85 2.58 11.45
N GLY A 71 -9.90 2.71 12.26
CA GLY A 71 -10.94 1.67 12.43
C GLY A 71 -10.41 0.35 13.00
N LEU A 72 -9.31 0.38 13.76
CA LEU A 72 -8.63 -0.81 14.26
C LEU A 72 -9.26 -1.33 15.55
N SER A 73 -10.07 -2.38 15.42
CA SER A 73 -10.57 -3.18 16.53
C SER A 73 -9.89 -4.55 16.52
N PHE A 74 -9.20 -4.89 17.61
CA PHE A 74 -8.68 -6.24 17.81
C PHE A 74 -9.65 -6.95 18.74
N ARG A 75 -10.06 -8.18 18.39
CA ARG A 75 -10.85 -9.01 19.31
C ARG A 75 -10.02 -9.20 20.59
N ARG A 76 -10.68 -9.08 21.74
CA ARG A 76 -10.08 -9.29 23.05
C ARG A 76 -9.84 -10.77 23.29
#